data_AF-A0A2E9E6U7-F1
#
_entry.id   AF-A0A2E9E6U7-F1
#
_cell.length_a   1.000
_cell.length_b   1.000
_cell.length_c   1.000
_cell.angle_alpha   90.00
_cell.angle_beta   90.00
_cell.angle_gamma   90.00
#
_symmetry.space_group_name_H-M   'P 1'
#
loop_
_entity.id
_entity.type
_entity.pdbx_description
1 polymer ?
#
loop_
_entity_poly.entity_id
_entity_poly.type
_entity_poly.pdbx_seq_one_letter_code
_entity_poly.pdbx_strand_id
1 'polypeptide(L)'
;MLKYLVFIMVYFNTSLLFANDVIDHIGHLLTGMYELETWVDGDVSYKYPDVAGTLSITNGQIGFTLDNRINKTKTVKVIAWGDYHFSDDTFHYQYSDWKVLIVSDGEERVNDTSPWEGYRTYDLKLEEGVLLLSANNGNQTWRLDEANLIYTDREWGEDKRFAQRIWKRISK
;
A
#
# COMPACT_ATOMS: atom_id res chain seq x y z
N MET A 1 -21.92 -33.59 -56.58
CA MET A 1 -21.09 -33.88 -55.39
C MET A 1 -20.51 -32.56 -54.90
N LEU A 2 -21.14 -31.94 -53.90
CA LEU A 2 -20.75 -30.63 -53.37
C LEU A 2 -19.76 -30.85 -52.21
N LYS A 3 -18.50 -30.46 -52.41
CA LYS A 3 -17.45 -30.53 -51.38
C LYS A 3 -17.65 -29.37 -50.41
N TYR A 4 -18.07 -29.65 -49.18
CA TYR A 4 -18.12 -28.67 -48.10
C TYR A 4 -16.69 -28.39 -47.62
N LEU A 5 -16.25 -27.14 -47.79
CA LEU A 5 -15.01 -26.63 -47.21
C LEU A 5 -15.36 -26.13 -45.79
N VAL A 6 -14.90 -26.83 -44.77
CA VAL A 6 -15.01 -26.40 -43.37
C VAL A 6 -13.91 -25.37 -43.11
N PHE A 7 -14.28 -24.10 -42.97
CA PHE A 7 -13.37 -23.02 -42.59
C PHE A 7 -13.54 -22.79 -41.08
N ILE A 8 -12.65 -23.37 -40.27
CA ILE A 8 -12.56 -23.07 -38.83
C ILE A 8 -11.78 -21.77 -38.71
N MET A 9 -12.51 -20.66 -38.50
CA MET A 9 -11.91 -19.40 -38.07
C MET A 9 -11.57 -19.51 -36.58
N VAL A 10 -10.30 -19.83 -36.28
CA VAL A 10 -9.76 -19.64 -34.93
C VAL A 10 -9.47 -18.14 -34.79
N TYR A 11 -10.43 -17.39 -34.27
CA TYR A 11 -10.15 -16.03 -33.77
C TYR A 11 -9.34 -16.18 -32.49
N PHE A 12 -8.02 -15.99 -32.60
CA PHE A 12 -7.15 -15.85 -31.44
C PHE A 12 -7.53 -14.56 -30.70
N ASN A 13 -8.00 -14.69 -29.46
CA ASN A 13 -8.28 -13.59 -28.54
C ASN A 13 -6.97 -12.91 -28.12
N THR A 14 -6.50 -11.95 -28.91
CA THR A 14 -5.34 -11.11 -28.54
C THR A 14 -5.60 -10.25 -27.31
N SER A 15 -6.86 -9.98 -26.97
CA SER A 15 -7.27 -9.19 -25.80
C SER A 15 -6.91 -9.83 -24.45
N LEU A 16 -6.91 -11.18 -24.36
CA LEU A 16 -6.58 -11.89 -23.13
C LEU A 16 -5.08 -11.79 -22.76
N LEU A 17 -4.21 -11.68 -23.77
CA LEU A 17 -2.76 -11.58 -23.55
C LEU A 17 -2.39 -10.22 -22.95
N PHE A 18 -2.94 -9.13 -23.50
CA PHE A 18 -2.65 -7.77 -23.00
C PHE A 18 -3.16 -7.52 -21.58
N ALA A 19 -4.30 -8.11 -21.18
CA ALA A 19 -4.83 -7.96 -19.83
C ALA A 19 -3.94 -8.64 -18.77
N ASN A 20 -3.41 -9.83 -19.10
CA ASN A 20 -2.49 -10.54 -18.20
C ASN A 20 -1.19 -9.75 -17.99
N ASP A 21 -0.61 -9.18 -19.06
CA ASP A 21 0.62 -8.39 -18.95
C ASP A 21 0.47 -7.17 -18.03
N VAL A 22 -0.70 -6.51 -18.06
CA VAL A 22 -1.00 -5.36 -17.19
C VAL A 22 -1.14 -5.79 -15.73
N ILE A 23 -1.89 -6.86 -15.46
CA ILE A 23 -2.07 -7.38 -14.10
C ILE A 23 -0.74 -7.84 -13.51
N ASP A 24 0.09 -8.53 -14.29
CA ASP A 24 1.41 -8.98 -13.84
C ASP A 24 2.31 -7.78 -13.53
N HIS A 25 2.28 -6.72 -14.35
CA HIS A 25 3.04 -5.50 -14.10
C HIS A 25 2.56 -4.76 -12.84
N ILE A 26 1.24 -4.62 -12.64
CA ILE A 26 0.68 -4.07 -11.40
C ILE A 26 1.15 -4.89 -10.20
N GLY A 27 1.05 -6.22 -10.29
CA GLY A 27 1.53 -7.14 -9.28
C GLY A 27 2.99 -6.89 -8.92
N HIS A 28 3.87 -6.81 -9.93
CA HIS A 28 5.30 -6.55 -9.74
C HIS A 28 5.62 -5.20 -9.08
N LEU A 29 4.84 -4.15 -9.37
CA LEU A 29 5.00 -2.85 -8.73
C LEU A 29 4.42 -2.83 -7.31
N LEU A 30 3.36 -3.59 -7.04
CA LEU A 30 2.68 -3.59 -5.76
C LEU A 30 3.38 -4.48 -4.73
N THR A 31 3.72 -5.72 -5.11
CA THR A 31 4.24 -6.72 -4.18
C THR A 31 5.69 -6.47 -3.83
N GLY A 32 6.06 -6.77 -2.59
CA GLY A 32 7.42 -6.64 -2.08
C GLY A 32 7.45 -6.23 -0.61
N MET A 33 8.66 -6.09 -0.10
CA MET A 33 8.91 -5.50 1.22
C MET A 33 9.49 -4.10 1.04
N TYR A 34 9.04 -3.18 1.88
CA TYR A 34 9.45 -1.79 1.90
C TYR A 34 9.85 -1.36 3.30
N GLU A 35 10.89 -0.55 3.40
CA GLU A 35 11.39 0.04 4.65
C GLU A 35 11.07 1.54 4.66
N LEU A 36 10.61 2.06 5.80
CA LEU A 36 10.34 3.48 5.96
C LEU A 36 11.65 4.27 5.94
N GLU A 37 11.87 5.08 4.91
CA GLU A 37 13.04 5.94 4.81
C GLU A 37 12.79 7.33 5.39
N THR A 38 11.59 7.87 5.17
CA THR A 38 11.26 9.24 5.58
C THR A 38 9.78 9.37 5.88
N TRP A 39 9.46 10.09 6.96
CA TRP A 39 8.11 10.55 7.28
C TRP A 39 8.09 12.08 7.33
N VAL A 40 7.37 12.71 6.42
CA VAL A 40 7.02 14.13 6.46
C VAL A 40 5.69 14.32 7.21
N ASP A 41 5.69 15.17 8.24
CA ASP A 41 4.51 15.56 9.01
C ASP A 41 4.43 17.09 9.08
N GLY A 42 3.47 17.65 8.35
CA GLY A 42 3.45 19.08 8.00
C GLY A 42 4.69 19.47 7.21
N ASP A 43 5.46 20.42 7.73
CA ASP A 43 6.69 20.93 7.11
C ASP A 43 7.96 20.26 7.64
N VAL A 44 7.84 19.28 8.55
CA VAL A 44 8.97 18.63 9.20
C VAL A 44 9.17 17.21 8.65
N SER A 45 10.43 16.85 8.40
CA SER A 45 10.83 15.54 7.90
C SER A 45 11.58 14.77 8.99
N TYR A 46 11.16 13.54 9.23
CA TYR A 46 11.74 12.63 10.21
C TYR A 46 12.30 11.39 9.52
N LYS A 47 13.41 10.88 10.04
CA LYS A 47 14.09 9.66 9.60
C LYS A 47 14.45 8.81 10.81
N TYR A 48 15.06 7.65 10.59
CA TYR A 48 15.67 6.89 11.67
C TYR A 48 16.65 7.77 12.48
N PRO A 49 16.64 7.73 13.84
CA PRO A 49 15.88 6.81 14.69
C PRO A 49 14.50 7.34 15.16
N ASP A 50 14.07 8.53 14.73
CA ASP A 50 12.80 9.12 15.15
C ASP A 50 11.60 8.34 14.61
N VAL A 51 11.75 7.78 13.40
CA VAL A 51 10.77 6.90 12.77
C VAL A 51 11.45 5.70 12.14
N ALA A 52 10.81 4.54 12.24
CA ALA A 52 11.19 3.32 11.55
C ALA A 52 9.94 2.49 11.25
N GLY A 53 10.00 1.59 10.28
CA GLY A 53 8.86 0.74 9.97
C GLY A 53 9.08 -0.09 8.72
N THR A 54 8.20 -1.07 8.53
CA THR A 54 8.17 -1.91 7.34
C THR A 54 6.75 -2.01 6.81
N LEU A 55 6.61 -2.07 5.49
CA LEU A 55 5.38 -2.46 4.80
C LEU A 55 5.72 -3.70 3.96
N SER A 56 4.92 -4.75 4.05
CA SER A 56 5.06 -5.97 3.25
C SER A 56 3.75 -6.25 2.55
N ILE A 57 3.81 -6.49 1.24
CA ILE A 57 2.65 -6.86 0.41
C ILE A 57 3.04 -8.10 -0.38
N THR A 58 2.54 -9.27 0.01
CA THR A 58 2.93 -10.53 -0.61
C THR A 58 1.88 -11.61 -0.42
N ASN A 59 1.66 -12.46 -1.42
CA ASN A 59 0.79 -13.64 -1.33
C ASN A 59 -0.61 -13.35 -0.77
N GLY A 60 -1.23 -12.24 -1.16
CA GLY A 60 -2.55 -11.82 -0.67
C GLY A 60 -2.55 -11.27 0.76
N GLN A 61 -1.39 -11.16 1.41
CA GLN A 61 -1.23 -10.63 2.75
C GLN A 61 -0.54 -9.26 2.75
N ILE A 62 -0.95 -8.41 3.68
CA ILE A 62 -0.35 -7.11 3.95
C ILE A 62 0.09 -7.03 5.41
N GLY A 63 1.32 -6.59 5.62
CA GLY A 63 1.92 -6.43 6.95
C GLY A 63 2.51 -5.04 7.11
N PHE A 64 2.30 -4.42 8.27
CA PHE A 64 2.77 -3.08 8.56
C PHE A 64 3.36 -3.00 9.97
N THR A 65 4.54 -2.41 10.08
CA THR A 65 5.13 -2.02 11.36
C THR A 65 5.52 -0.56 11.35
N LEU A 66 5.44 0.07 12.51
CA LEU A 66 5.86 1.45 12.71
C LEU A 66 6.40 1.62 14.13
N ASP A 67 7.54 2.26 14.26
CA ASP A 67 8.09 2.78 15.51
C ASP A 67 8.16 4.30 15.36
N ASN A 68 7.35 5.02 16.13
CA ASN A 68 7.29 6.48 16.13
C ASN A 68 7.80 6.99 17.48
N ARG A 69 8.93 7.70 17.42
CA ARG A 69 9.64 8.32 18.55
C ARG A 69 9.82 9.83 18.37
N ILE A 70 9.04 10.44 17.47
CA ILE A 70 9.07 11.88 17.21
C ILE A 70 8.84 12.66 18.53
N ASN A 71 7.92 12.18 19.37
CA ASN A 71 7.73 12.72 20.70
C ASN A 71 8.71 12.07 21.70
N LYS A 72 9.59 12.88 22.30
CA LYS A 72 10.62 12.42 23.24
C LYS A 72 10.08 11.79 24.52
N THR A 73 8.84 12.08 24.93
CA THR A 73 8.22 11.51 26.14
C THR A 73 7.22 10.40 25.82
N LYS A 74 6.90 10.18 24.53
CA LYS A 74 5.91 9.21 24.08
C LYS A 74 6.38 8.45 22.85
N THR A 75 6.56 7.14 22.98
CA THR A 75 6.80 6.24 21.84
C THR A 75 5.51 5.51 21.47
N VAL A 76 5.26 5.37 20.17
CA VAL A 76 4.14 4.58 19.63
C VAL A 76 4.71 3.52 18.71
N LYS A 77 4.41 2.24 18.99
CA LYS A 77 4.75 1.11 18.12
C LYS A 77 3.47 0.51 17.58
N VAL A 78 3.42 0.26 16.28
CA VAL A 78 2.30 -0.37 15.59
C VAL A 78 2.77 -1.66 14.94
N ILE A 79 1.96 -2.70 15.05
CA ILE A 79 2.06 -3.94 14.29
C ILE A 79 0.67 -4.21 13.72
N ALA A 80 0.58 -4.44 12.42
CA ALA A 80 -0.68 -4.75 11.75
C ALA A 80 -0.48 -5.83 10.70
N TRP A 81 -1.46 -6.73 10.60
CA TRP A 81 -1.52 -7.81 9.63
C TRP A 81 -2.93 -7.90 9.06
N GLY A 82 -3.02 -8.25 7.79
CA GLY A 82 -4.29 -8.56 7.17
C GLY A 82 -4.10 -8.97 5.72
N ASP A 83 -5.12 -8.71 4.93
CA ASP A 83 -5.22 -9.23 3.58
C ASP A 83 -5.41 -8.10 2.58
N TYR A 84 -4.94 -8.33 1.36
CA TYR A 84 -5.19 -7.45 0.23
C TYR A 84 -5.64 -8.25 -0.99
N HIS A 85 -6.33 -7.58 -1.89
CA HIS A 85 -6.64 -8.08 -3.23
C HIS A 85 -6.66 -6.91 -4.21
N PHE A 86 -6.41 -7.20 -5.49
CA PHE A 86 -6.44 -6.19 -6.54
C PHE A 86 -6.95 -6.76 -7.86
N SER A 87 -7.49 -5.87 -8.69
CA SER A 87 -7.82 -6.06 -10.11
C SER A 87 -6.97 -5.11 -10.96
N ASP A 88 -7.32 -4.95 -12.22
CA ASP A 88 -6.71 -3.98 -13.13
C ASP A 88 -7.01 -2.52 -12.75
N ASP A 89 -8.11 -2.29 -12.04
CA ASP A 89 -8.62 -0.95 -11.71
C ASP A 89 -8.79 -0.67 -10.22
N THR A 90 -8.70 -1.67 -9.33
CA THR A 90 -8.91 -1.49 -7.90
C THR A 90 -7.90 -2.22 -7.03
N PHE A 91 -7.55 -1.60 -5.90
CA PHE A 91 -6.78 -2.22 -4.83
C PHE A 91 -7.53 -2.08 -3.51
N HIS A 92 -7.63 -3.19 -2.79
CA HIS A 92 -8.30 -3.27 -1.51
C HIS A 92 -7.37 -3.87 -0.47
N TYR A 93 -7.34 -3.29 0.72
CA TYR A 93 -6.69 -3.93 1.86
C TYR A 93 -7.41 -3.66 3.18
N GLN A 94 -7.26 -4.56 4.13
CA GLN A 94 -7.71 -4.40 5.50
C GLN A 94 -6.66 -4.95 6.47
N TYR A 95 -6.68 -4.47 7.71
CA TYR A 95 -5.92 -5.08 8.80
C TYR A 95 -6.90 -5.78 9.73
N SER A 96 -6.80 -7.11 9.80
CA SER A 96 -7.62 -7.97 10.65
C SER A 96 -6.98 -8.17 12.03
N ASP A 97 -5.65 -8.04 12.13
CA ASP A 97 -4.92 -7.93 13.39
C ASP A 97 -4.23 -6.57 13.45
N TRP A 98 -4.46 -5.83 14.52
CA TRP A 98 -3.88 -4.53 14.78
C TRP A 98 -3.45 -4.47 16.23
N LYS A 99 -2.22 -4.04 16.50
CA LYS A 99 -1.68 -3.86 17.85
C LYS A 99 -0.89 -2.57 17.92
N VAL A 100 -1.20 -1.76 18.92
CA VAL A 100 -0.47 -0.53 19.25
C VAL A 100 0.05 -0.64 20.66
N LEU A 101 1.35 -0.46 20.83
CA LEU A 101 1.99 -0.23 22.12
C LEU A 101 2.33 1.25 22.24
N ILE A 102 1.78 1.89 23.25
CA ILE A 102 2.08 3.28 23.60
C ILE A 102 2.87 3.26 24.90
N VAL A 103 4.09 3.81 24.87
CA VAL A 103 4.93 4.00 26.05
C VAL A 103 5.01 5.49 26.33
N SER A 104 4.54 5.93 27.49
CA SER A 104 4.58 7.34 27.93
C SER A 104 4.90 7.39 29.41
N ASP A 105 5.86 8.22 29.80
CA ASP A 105 6.19 8.47 31.22
C ASP A 105 6.49 7.19 32.03
N GLY A 106 7.07 6.18 31.38
CA GLY A 106 7.39 4.88 31.99
C GLY A 106 6.21 3.91 32.10
N GLU A 107 5.02 4.31 31.65
CA GLU A 107 3.84 3.44 31.57
C GLU A 107 3.66 2.87 30.16
N GLU A 108 3.22 1.62 30.10
CA GLU A 108 2.88 0.93 28.85
C GLU A 108 1.36 0.75 28.73
N ARG A 109 0.82 1.07 27.57
CA ARG A 109 -0.59 0.86 27.22
C ARG A 109 -0.70 0.15 25.89
N VAL A 110 -1.53 -0.90 25.84
CA VAL A 110 -1.80 -1.66 24.62
C VAL A 110 -3.20 -1.35 24.13
N ASN A 111 -3.34 -1.13 22.83
CA ASN A 111 -4.63 -1.01 22.14
C ASN A 111 -4.60 -1.94 20.91
N ASP A 112 -5.63 -2.78 20.77
CA ASP A 112 -5.80 -3.73 19.66
C ASP A 112 -6.97 -3.38 18.73
N THR A 113 -7.58 -2.21 18.92
CA THR A 113 -8.64 -1.71 18.05
C THR A 113 -8.04 -1.07 16.81
N SER A 114 -8.42 -1.58 15.64
CA SER A 114 -8.06 -0.98 14.35
C SER A 114 -8.64 0.45 14.24
N PRO A 115 -7.89 1.42 13.67
CA PRO A 115 -8.38 2.77 13.46
C PRO A 115 -9.43 2.90 12.35
N TRP A 116 -9.74 1.82 11.63
CA TRP A 116 -10.86 1.74 10.69
C TRP A 116 -11.43 0.32 10.60
N GLU A 117 -12.70 0.22 10.19
CA GLU A 117 -13.37 -1.06 9.94
C GLU A 117 -13.37 -1.38 8.45
N GLY A 118 -13.17 -2.67 8.12
CA GLY A 118 -13.26 -3.20 6.76
C GLY A 118 -12.14 -2.78 5.82
N TYR A 119 -12.41 -2.95 4.53
CA TYR A 119 -11.47 -2.65 3.45
C TYR A 119 -11.36 -1.16 3.19
N ARG A 120 -10.11 -0.69 3.07
CA ARG A 120 -9.81 0.53 2.33
C ARG A 120 -9.71 0.19 0.84
N THR A 121 -10.31 1.03 0.02
CA THR A 121 -10.39 0.87 -1.44
C THR A 121 -9.69 2.03 -2.13
N TYR A 122 -8.93 1.70 -3.16
CA TYR A 122 -8.23 2.65 -4.01
C TYR A 122 -8.48 2.31 -5.47
N ASP A 123 -8.69 3.33 -6.29
CA ASP A 123 -8.66 3.22 -7.74
C ASP A 123 -7.21 3.12 -8.21
N LEU A 124 -6.94 2.26 -9.19
CA LEU A 124 -5.63 2.02 -9.78
C LEU A 124 -5.48 2.70 -11.14
N LYS A 125 -4.30 3.27 -11.35
CA LYS A 125 -3.89 3.77 -12.66
C LYS A 125 -2.41 3.48 -12.89
N LEU A 126 -2.11 2.77 -13.98
CA LEU A 126 -0.74 2.57 -14.44
C LEU A 126 -0.39 3.63 -15.49
N GLU A 127 0.61 4.47 -15.19
CA GLU A 127 1.10 5.51 -16.10
C GLU A 127 2.62 5.44 -16.19
N GLU A 128 3.16 5.25 -17.39
CA GLU A 128 4.61 5.32 -17.64
C GLU A 128 5.46 4.45 -16.68
N GLY A 129 4.95 3.25 -16.31
CA GLY A 129 5.64 2.33 -15.39
C GLY A 129 5.52 2.72 -13.90
N VAL A 130 4.63 3.66 -13.58
CA VAL A 130 4.30 4.09 -12.22
C VAL A 130 2.87 3.69 -11.92
N LEU A 131 2.68 3.00 -10.80
CA LEU A 131 1.35 2.64 -10.30
C LEU A 131 0.86 3.73 -9.34
N LEU A 132 -0.28 4.31 -9.65
CA LEU A 132 -0.97 5.32 -8.86
C LEU A 132 -2.22 4.71 -8.23
N LEU A 133 -2.33 4.82 -6.90
CA LEU A 133 -3.51 4.45 -6.13
C LEU A 133 -4.14 5.74 -5.60
N SER A 134 -5.46 5.89 -5.75
CA SER A 134 -6.19 7.04 -5.19
C SER A 134 -7.40 6.55 -4.41
N ALA A 135 -7.51 6.94 -3.13
CA ALA A 135 -8.72 6.69 -2.36
C ALA A 135 -9.87 7.55 -2.89
N ASN A 136 -11.10 7.06 -2.77
CA ASN A 136 -12.29 7.75 -3.30
C ASN A 136 -12.51 9.15 -2.72
N ASN A 137 -11.95 9.43 -1.53
CA ASN A 137 -12.01 10.75 -0.90
C ASN A 137 -10.98 11.75 -1.48
N GLY A 138 -10.06 11.31 -2.34
CA GLY A 138 -8.98 12.12 -2.92
C GLY A 138 -7.90 12.58 -1.95
N ASN A 139 -7.98 12.20 -0.67
CA ASN A 139 -7.07 12.64 0.37
C ASN A 139 -5.86 11.73 0.51
N GLN A 140 -5.99 10.46 0.12
CA GLN A 140 -4.96 9.44 0.28
C GLN A 140 -4.53 8.90 -1.07
N THR A 141 -3.23 8.91 -1.34
CA THR A 141 -2.67 8.41 -2.60
C THR A 141 -1.41 7.61 -2.37
N TRP A 142 -1.21 6.58 -3.18
CA TRP A 142 0.05 5.84 -3.23
C TRP A 142 0.64 6.02 -4.62
N ARG A 143 1.94 6.27 -4.69
CA ARG A 143 2.71 6.26 -5.93
C ARG A 143 3.80 5.21 -5.79
N LEU A 144 3.74 4.17 -6.62
CA LEU A 144 4.69 3.07 -6.60
C LEU A 144 5.47 3.03 -7.91
N ASP A 145 6.77 2.89 -7.79
CA ASP A 145 7.65 2.51 -8.89
C ASP A 145 8.53 1.32 -8.47
N GLU A 146 9.51 0.97 -9.31
CA GLU A 146 10.41 -0.14 -9.02
C GLU A 146 11.23 0.04 -7.74
N ALA A 147 11.51 1.29 -7.33
CA ALA A 147 12.40 1.60 -6.23
C ALA A 147 11.66 1.94 -4.94
N ASN A 148 10.50 2.61 -5.03
CA ASN A 148 9.85 3.21 -3.88
C ASN A 148 8.32 3.10 -3.91
N LEU A 149 7.74 3.21 -2.72
CA LEU A 149 6.34 3.50 -2.49
C LEU A 149 6.24 4.81 -1.73
N ILE A 150 5.49 5.77 -2.26
CA ILE A 150 5.22 7.05 -1.61
C ILE A 150 3.74 7.09 -1.24
N TYR A 151 3.45 7.04 0.05
CA TYR A 151 2.11 7.25 0.59
C TYR A 151 1.94 8.71 0.97
N THR A 152 0.86 9.34 0.52
CA THR A 152 0.49 10.71 0.89
C THR A 152 -0.91 10.72 1.49
N ASP A 153 -1.08 11.45 2.60
CA ASP A 153 -2.35 11.75 3.23
C ASP A 153 -2.46 13.27 3.45
N ARG A 154 -3.44 13.91 2.82
CA ARG A 154 -3.60 15.37 2.88
C ARG A 154 -4.28 15.84 4.16
N GLU A 155 -4.98 14.96 4.87
CA GLU A 155 -5.74 15.28 6.08
C GLU A 155 -5.42 14.30 7.21
N TRP A 156 -4.13 14.15 7.50
CA TRP A 156 -3.63 13.25 8.53
C TRP A 156 -3.80 13.82 9.95
N GLY A 157 -4.26 12.97 10.87
CA GLY A 157 -4.38 13.28 12.30
C GLY A 157 -5.54 14.22 12.65
N GLU A 158 -5.66 14.55 13.93
CA GLU A 158 -6.72 15.43 14.45
C GLU A 158 -6.66 16.84 13.83
N ASP A 159 -5.45 17.33 13.56
CA ASP A 159 -5.20 18.64 12.96
C ASP A 159 -5.35 18.65 11.43
N LYS A 160 -5.69 17.51 10.80
CA LYS A 160 -5.83 17.35 9.34
C LYS A 160 -4.65 17.92 8.55
N ARG A 161 -3.43 17.59 8.96
CA ARG A 161 -2.21 18.09 8.31
C ARG A 161 -1.77 17.20 7.17
N PHE A 162 -0.96 17.75 6.29
CA PHE A 162 -0.26 16.95 5.29
C PHE A 162 0.68 15.95 5.96
N ALA A 163 0.63 14.69 5.54
CA ALA A 163 1.63 13.69 5.88
C ALA A 163 2.06 12.91 4.63
N GLN A 164 3.33 12.57 4.56
CA GLN A 164 3.87 11.72 3.51
C GLN A 164 4.86 10.72 4.09
N ARG A 165 4.77 9.47 3.65
CA ARG A 165 5.73 8.41 4.00
C ARG A 165 6.38 7.90 2.73
N ILE A 166 7.70 7.97 2.70
CA ILE A 166 8.53 7.47 1.62
C ILE A 166 9.12 6.15 2.08
N TRP A 167 8.78 5.09 1.35
CA TRP A 167 9.20 3.74 1.63
C TRP A 167 10.11 3.24 0.52
N LYS A 168 11.30 2.79 0.88
CA LYS A 168 12.26 2.19 -0.03
C LYS A 168 11.96 0.72 -0.19
N ARG A 169 11.86 0.22 -1.42
CA ARG A 169 11.75 -1.22 -1.69
C ARG A 169 13.05 -1.92 -1.31
N ILE A 170 12.93 -3.00 -0.53
CA ILE A 170 14.06 -3.84 -0.10
C ILE A 170 13.98 -5.26 -0.68
N SER A 171 12.80 -5.72 -1.12
CA SER A 171 12.64 -6.97 -1.86
C SER A 171 11.53 -6.87 -2.92
N LYS A 172 11.65 -7.70 -3.96
CA LYS A 172 10.60 -7.99 -4.94
C LYS A 172 9.95 -9.32 -4.58
#